data_AF-A0A7W7WED6-F1
#
_entry.id   AF-A0A7W7WED6-F1
#
_cell.length_a   1.000
_cell.length_b   1.000
_cell.length_c   1.000
_cell.angle_alpha   90.00
_cell.angle_beta   90.00
_cell.angle_gamma   90.00
#
_symmetry.space_group_name_H-M   'P 1'
#
loop_
_entity.id
_entity.type
_entity.pdbx_description
1 polymer ?
#
loop_
_entity_poly.entity_id
_entity_poly.type
_entity_poly.pdbx_seq_one_letter_code
_entity_poly.pdbx_strand_id
1 'polypeptide(L)'
;MTVITVQYDGGSSGSGPLTFGQDNMILCIRRDDPDQINKHAVWPIPLGTGLPEVLAVLRQLAERHESLRTRFPSDGPGGPTRQEVHAAGSFRVTLVEAGPDSELDALADELARKDRPVGFDLAADFPIRYTLLTRDGRPVRLAVVVCHSGADGAATSRLFEEWYTLLSGGELGPIGAPTPLEVAQSERTPVGRRRATASLRHWEKILRTSPQAVFADSGITGPPGRLATLAIRSPSAAAALAAAAQRTGASPSSVLLGIFAALVGHRAAQPRLVIAALSANRHRSQLANHVGTLAQDALLAVDTGAADLDEVIGRTKAAALAGYWHSTFDATLIWQLIEDVAHLRGSRWARQVVVNDLSMTIPDAAAQARPMPYTDPELSWYPDEEVPVRVMLNIWRVRDCVELSLHTCPQVFDRADSERLARGLLTLVEAAADGPVPLDGLTDLTGLAPGVRDGEWASVDGSWIDLAAVRELLTHALGADTRPTVTVEQGRLTARLDSGERALTPAGAHLAVLAALSERQTAMAPQYYVIDGAVPAEGSGRDGGVTDWQARLA
;
A
#
# COMPACT_ATOMS: atom_id res chain seq x y z
N MET A 1 2.99 -33.68 -11.34
CA MET A 1 2.08 -32.52 -11.49
C MET A 1 1.18 -32.79 -12.67
N THR A 2 -0.13 -32.74 -12.48
CA THR A 2 -1.14 -32.94 -13.53
C THR A 2 -1.89 -31.62 -13.69
N VAL A 3 -2.36 -31.28 -14.90
CA VAL A 3 -3.16 -30.06 -15.09
C VAL A 3 -4.53 -30.42 -15.64
N ILE A 4 -5.57 -29.89 -15.00
CA ILE A 4 -6.96 -30.02 -15.42
C ILE A 4 -7.41 -28.69 -16.02
N THR A 5 -8.05 -28.73 -17.19
CA THR A 5 -8.69 -27.55 -17.78
C THR A 5 -10.17 -27.56 -17.41
N VAL A 6 -10.64 -26.49 -16.77
CA VAL A 6 -12.04 -26.29 -16.40
C VAL A 6 -12.66 -25.30 -17.38
N GLN A 7 -13.76 -25.71 -18.02
CA GLN A 7 -14.56 -24.84 -18.89
C GLN A 7 -15.60 -24.10 -18.05
N TYR A 8 -15.94 -22.87 -18.42
CA TYR A 8 -17.02 -22.09 -17.82
C TYR A 8 -17.90 -21.46 -18.90
N ASP A 9 -19.18 -21.25 -18.59
CA ASP A 9 -20.10 -20.42 -19.38
C ASP A 9 -20.89 -19.50 -18.44
N GLY A 10 -20.47 -18.24 -18.37
CA GLY A 10 -21.11 -17.21 -17.55
C GLY A 10 -22.18 -16.40 -18.29
N GLY A 11 -22.43 -16.66 -19.58
CA GLY A 11 -23.49 -16.06 -20.39
C GLY A 11 -23.36 -14.56 -20.73
N SER A 12 -22.67 -13.76 -19.91
CA SER A 12 -22.50 -12.32 -20.14
C SER A 12 -21.15 -11.98 -20.76
N SER A 13 -21.16 -11.08 -21.75
CA SER A 13 -19.95 -10.52 -22.36
C SER A 13 -20.09 -9.03 -22.59
N GLY A 14 -18.98 -8.32 -22.66
CA GLY A 14 -18.97 -6.89 -22.95
C GLY A 14 -17.56 -6.33 -23.06
N SER A 15 -17.45 -5.14 -23.63
CA SER A 15 -16.20 -4.38 -23.65
C SER A 15 -16.49 -2.96 -23.22
N GLY A 16 -15.55 -2.38 -22.47
CA GLY A 16 -15.71 -1.05 -21.95
C GLY A 16 -14.41 -0.52 -21.37
N PRO A 17 -14.44 0.70 -20.85
CA PRO A 17 -13.23 1.31 -20.32
C PRO A 17 -12.88 0.69 -18.96
N LEU A 18 -11.63 0.83 -18.52
CA LEU A 18 -11.18 0.36 -17.21
C LEU A 18 -11.89 1.09 -16.07
N THR A 19 -12.08 0.40 -14.94
CA THR A 19 -12.29 1.09 -13.66
C THR A 19 -11.02 1.84 -13.24
N PHE A 20 -11.12 2.85 -12.39
CA PHE A 20 -9.95 3.55 -11.86
C PHE A 20 -9.00 2.61 -11.10
N GLY A 21 -9.53 1.63 -10.36
CA GLY A 21 -8.73 0.62 -9.67
C GLY A 21 -7.98 -0.31 -10.62
N GLN A 22 -8.64 -0.80 -11.67
CA GLN A 22 -7.99 -1.59 -12.72
C GLN A 22 -6.88 -0.81 -13.41
N ASP A 23 -7.15 0.43 -13.83
CA ASP A 23 -6.15 1.28 -14.50
C ASP A 23 -4.90 1.49 -13.63
N ASN A 24 -5.10 1.80 -12.35
CA ASN A 24 -4.01 1.95 -11.39
C ASN A 24 -3.17 0.67 -11.24
N MET A 25 -3.81 -0.49 -11.07
CA MET A 25 -3.08 -1.75 -10.91
C MET A 25 -2.42 -2.23 -12.21
N ILE A 26 -3.01 -1.97 -13.38
CA ILE A 26 -2.39 -2.29 -14.67
C ILE A 26 -1.11 -1.47 -14.87
N LEU A 27 -1.10 -0.19 -14.49
CA LEU A 27 0.13 0.61 -14.50
C LEU A 27 1.22 0.02 -13.59
N CYS A 28 0.85 -0.40 -12.37
CA CYS A 28 1.78 -1.07 -11.45
C CYS A 28 2.31 -2.40 -12.01
N ILE A 29 1.43 -3.28 -12.51
CA ILE A 29 1.80 -4.59 -13.10
C ILE A 29 2.82 -4.44 -14.24
N ARG A 30 2.72 -3.36 -15.01
CA ARG A 30 3.62 -3.11 -16.15
C ARG A 30 4.96 -2.50 -15.76
N ARG A 31 5.04 -1.85 -14.59
CA ARG A 31 6.22 -1.14 -14.11
C ARG A 31 7.04 -1.98 -13.12
N ASP A 32 6.34 -2.67 -12.23
CA ASP A 32 6.90 -3.30 -11.03
C ASP A 32 7.10 -4.81 -11.24
N ASP A 33 7.94 -5.43 -10.41
CA ASP A 33 8.14 -6.88 -10.45
C ASP A 33 6.84 -7.62 -10.06
N PRO A 34 6.44 -8.70 -10.78
CA PRO A 34 5.25 -9.47 -10.45
C PRO A 34 5.19 -9.95 -9.00
N ASP A 35 6.33 -10.24 -8.36
CA ASP A 35 6.39 -10.67 -6.96
C ASP A 35 5.88 -9.60 -5.97
N GLN A 36 5.95 -8.32 -6.37
CA GLN A 36 5.47 -7.19 -5.57
C GLN A 36 3.96 -6.95 -5.76
N ILE A 37 3.42 -7.32 -6.92
CA ILE A 37 2.04 -6.97 -7.32
C ILE A 37 1.07 -8.14 -7.19
N ASN A 38 1.45 -9.33 -7.64
CA ASN A 38 0.62 -10.52 -7.52
C ASN A 38 0.39 -10.85 -6.04
N LYS A 39 -0.84 -11.27 -5.71
CA LYS A 39 -1.20 -11.67 -4.35
C LYS A 39 -1.40 -13.17 -4.30
N HIS A 40 -1.04 -13.79 -3.18
CA HIS A 40 -1.24 -15.22 -2.98
C HIS A 40 -2.00 -15.49 -1.69
N ALA A 41 -2.70 -16.62 -1.65
CA ALA A 41 -3.38 -17.10 -0.45
C ALA A 41 -3.48 -18.63 -0.47
N VAL A 42 -3.78 -19.20 0.70
CA VAL A 42 -4.12 -20.61 0.86
C VAL A 42 -5.56 -20.70 1.35
N TRP A 43 -6.41 -21.38 0.59
CA TRP A 43 -7.80 -21.61 0.94
C TRP A 43 -7.99 -23.04 1.48
N PRO A 44 -8.57 -23.20 2.68
CA PRO A 44 -8.94 -24.51 3.20
C PRO A 44 -10.00 -25.18 2.34
N ILE A 45 -10.00 -26.51 2.39
CA ILE A 45 -11.00 -27.38 1.76
C ILE A 45 -11.64 -28.19 2.89
N PRO A 46 -12.98 -28.19 3.03
CA PRO A 46 -13.67 -29.04 4.01
C PRO A 46 -13.29 -30.52 3.85
N LEU A 47 -13.21 -31.23 4.98
CA LEU A 47 -12.88 -32.65 4.96
C LEU A 47 -13.94 -33.45 4.21
N GLY A 48 -13.50 -34.33 3.32
CA GLY A 48 -14.39 -35.20 2.54
C GLY A 48 -14.85 -34.61 1.21
N THR A 49 -14.52 -33.35 0.91
CA THR A 49 -14.81 -32.74 -0.40
C THR A 49 -14.09 -33.49 -1.53
N GLY A 50 -14.84 -33.86 -2.57
CA GLY A 50 -14.31 -34.55 -3.75
C GLY A 50 -13.68 -33.61 -4.78
N LEU A 51 -12.76 -34.12 -5.60
CA LEU A 51 -12.19 -33.36 -6.72
C LEU A 51 -13.25 -32.78 -7.67
N PRO A 52 -14.32 -33.51 -8.08
CA PRO A 52 -15.36 -32.94 -8.93
C PRO A 52 -16.09 -31.75 -8.30
N GLU A 53 -16.30 -31.77 -6.98
CA GLU A 53 -16.97 -30.68 -6.25
C GLU A 53 -16.10 -29.43 -6.22
N VAL A 54 -14.81 -29.58 -5.92
CA VAL A 54 -13.83 -28.47 -5.99
C VAL A 54 -13.84 -27.81 -7.36
N LEU A 55 -13.74 -28.59 -8.44
CA LEU A 55 -13.72 -28.05 -9.80
C LEU A 55 -15.04 -27.39 -10.17
N ALA A 56 -16.17 -27.94 -9.71
CA ALA A 56 -17.49 -27.36 -9.92
C ALA A 56 -17.64 -26.00 -9.21
N VAL A 57 -17.15 -25.86 -7.99
CA VAL A 57 -17.18 -24.60 -7.25
C VAL A 57 -16.28 -23.55 -7.90
N LEU A 58 -15.05 -23.91 -8.31
CA LEU A 58 -14.18 -22.97 -9.04
C LEU A 58 -14.83 -22.48 -10.34
N ARG A 59 -15.48 -23.39 -11.08
CA ARG A 59 -16.26 -23.04 -12.27
C ARG A 59 -17.40 -22.09 -11.93
N GLN A 60 -18.17 -22.38 -10.88
CA GLN A 60 -19.28 -21.54 -10.44
C GLN A 60 -18.82 -20.14 -10.06
N LEU A 61 -17.69 -19.98 -9.37
CA LEU A 61 -17.12 -18.66 -9.06
C LEU A 61 -16.77 -17.87 -10.34
N ALA A 62 -16.17 -18.53 -11.33
CA ALA A 62 -15.84 -17.91 -12.61
C ALA A 62 -17.09 -17.51 -13.41
N GLU A 63 -18.12 -18.36 -13.45
CA GLU A 63 -19.39 -18.07 -14.11
C GLU A 63 -20.10 -16.89 -13.43
N ARG A 64 -20.07 -16.87 -12.10
CA ARG A 64 -20.72 -15.88 -11.24
C ARG A 64 -20.10 -14.49 -11.36
N HIS A 65 -18.77 -14.36 -11.31
CA HIS A 65 -18.11 -13.05 -11.27
C HIS A 65 -17.47 -12.66 -12.59
N GLU A 66 -18.02 -11.64 -13.24
CA GLU A 66 -17.48 -11.13 -14.52
C GLU A 66 -15.98 -10.78 -14.44
N SER A 67 -15.51 -10.26 -13.29
CA SER A 67 -14.11 -9.89 -13.11
C SER A 67 -13.13 -11.06 -13.30
N LEU A 68 -13.56 -12.30 -13.02
CA LEU A 68 -12.75 -13.50 -13.26
C LEU A 68 -12.70 -13.89 -14.74
N ARG A 69 -13.64 -13.39 -15.55
CA ARG A 69 -13.71 -13.61 -16.99
C ARG A 69 -13.30 -12.37 -17.78
N THR A 70 -12.74 -11.37 -17.10
CA THR A 70 -12.27 -10.13 -17.69
C THR A 70 -10.81 -10.25 -18.11
N ARG A 71 -10.52 -9.80 -19.32
CA ARG A 71 -9.16 -9.62 -19.86
C ARG A 71 -8.93 -8.17 -20.27
N PHE A 72 -7.67 -7.81 -20.47
CA PHE A 72 -7.24 -6.44 -20.78
C PHE A 72 -6.31 -6.47 -22.00
N PRO A 73 -6.87 -6.50 -23.22
CA PRO A 73 -6.06 -6.43 -24.43
C PRO A 73 -5.33 -5.09 -24.50
N SER A 74 -4.09 -5.11 -24.98
CA SER A 74 -3.30 -3.90 -25.16
C SER A 74 -3.63 -3.23 -26.50
N ASP A 75 -3.87 -1.92 -26.47
CA ASP A 75 -4.13 -1.11 -27.67
C ASP A 75 -2.85 -0.46 -28.24
N GLY A 76 -1.68 -0.74 -27.65
CA GLY A 76 -0.39 -0.17 -28.09
C GLY A 76 0.65 -0.04 -26.96
N PRO A 77 1.70 0.81 -27.14
CA PRO A 77 2.76 0.99 -26.14
C PRO A 77 2.26 1.54 -24.80
N GLY A 78 1.11 2.23 -24.81
CA GLY A 78 0.46 2.77 -23.62
C GLY A 78 -0.16 1.73 -22.68
N GLY A 79 -0.27 0.46 -23.11
CA GLY A 79 -0.92 -0.61 -22.36
C GLY A 79 -2.44 -0.68 -22.59
N PRO A 80 -3.14 -1.58 -21.88
CA PRO A 80 -4.58 -1.72 -22.00
C PRO A 80 -5.32 -0.45 -21.59
N THR A 81 -6.29 -0.02 -22.41
CA THR A 81 -7.20 1.10 -22.06
C THR A 81 -8.64 0.66 -21.83
N ARG A 82 -8.90 -0.64 -22.05
CA ARG A 82 -10.21 -1.26 -22.00
C ARG A 82 -10.14 -2.63 -21.32
N GLN A 83 -11.30 -3.04 -20.83
CA GLN A 83 -11.54 -4.36 -20.28
C GLN A 83 -12.56 -5.10 -21.16
N GLU A 84 -12.38 -6.40 -21.30
CA GLU A 84 -13.23 -7.30 -22.08
C GLU A 84 -13.70 -8.47 -21.23
N VAL A 85 -15.01 -8.55 -21.00
CA VAL A 85 -15.66 -9.66 -20.31
C VAL A 85 -16.03 -10.73 -21.33
N HIS A 86 -15.55 -11.95 -21.13
CA HIS A 86 -15.82 -13.09 -22.01
C HIS A 86 -16.95 -13.97 -21.49
N ALA A 87 -18.00 -14.22 -22.29
CA ALA A 87 -19.15 -15.05 -21.91
C ALA A 87 -18.75 -16.48 -21.51
N ALA A 88 -17.85 -17.10 -22.26
CA ALA A 88 -17.37 -18.45 -22.01
C ALA A 88 -15.84 -18.53 -22.18
N GLY A 89 -15.23 -19.56 -21.62
CA GLY A 89 -13.79 -19.77 -21.68
C GLY A 89 -13.33 -20.91 -20.79
N SER A 90 -12.04 -20.90 -20.46
CA SER A 90 -11.46 -21.91 -19.57
C SER A 90 -10.31 -21.38 -18.74
N PHE A 91 -10.04 -22.07 -17.64
CA PHE A 91 -8.87 -21.87 -16.79
C PHE A 91 -8.24 -23.21 -16.41
N ARG A 92 -7.01 -23.15 -15.90
CA ARG A 92 -6.22 -24.34 -15.55
C ARG A 92 -6.15 -24.50 -14.03
N VAL A 93 -6.24 -25.73 -13.56
CA VAL A 93 -6.00 -26.13 -12.17
C VAL A 93 -4.85 -27.13 -12.15
N THR A 94 -3.74 -26.76 -11.50
CA THR A 94 -2.57 -27.63 -11.33
C THR A 94 -2.76 -28.52 -10.12
N LEU A 95 -2.61 -29.83 -10.26
CA LEU A 95 -2.69 -30.82 -9.18
C LEU A 95 -1.29 -31.19 -8.71
N VAL A 96 -1.10 -31.14 -7.39
CA VAL A 96 0.13 -31.52 -6.71
C VAL A 96 -0.24 -32.53 -5.61
N GLU A 97 0.37 -33.71 -5.64
CA GLU A 97 0.20 -34.70 -4.58
C GLU A 97 1.17 -34.38 -3.42
N ALA A 98 0.63 -34.20 -2.23
CA ALA A 98 1.38 -33.97 -1.00
C ALA A 98 2.04 -35.28 -0.53
N GLY A 99 3.25 -35.18 0.03
CA GLY A 99 3.85 -36.29 0.74
C GLY A 99 3.06 -36.64 2.01
N PRO A 100 3.25 -37.87 2.55
CA PRO A 100 2.56 -38.31 3.76
C PRO A 100 2.86 -37.40 4.97
N ASP A 101 4.11 -36.94 5.10
CA ASP A 101 4.58 -36.13 6.23
C ASP A 101 4.53 -34.62 5.98
N SER A 102 3.98 -34.18 4.84
CA SER A 102 3.91 -32.75 4.51
C SER A 102 2.96 -32.01 5.45
N GLU A 103 3.40 -30.87 5.98
CA GLU A 103 2.51 -29.88 6.57
C GLU A 103 1.76 -29.17 5.44
N LEU A 104 0.45 -29.40 5.35
CA LEU A 104 -0.34 -29.05 4.16
C LEU A 104 -0.44 -27.55 3.91
N ASP A 105 -0.57 -26.75 4.98
CA ASP A 105 -0.67 -25.30 4.89
C ASP A 105 0.66 -24.67 4.45
N ALA A 106 1.78 -25.07 5.07
CA ALA A 106 3.11 -24.63 4.67
C ALA A 106 3.45 -25.02 3.22
N LEU A 107 3.13 -26.25 2.79
CA LEU A 107 3.39 -26.68 1.41
C LEU A 107 2.52 -25.91 0.40
N ALA A 108 1.25 -25.64 0.71
CA ALA A 108 0.40 -24.83 -0.15
C ALA A 108 0.90 -23.38 -0.25
N ASP A 109 1.35 -22.78 0.86
CA ASP A 109 1.93 -21.43 0.85
C ASP A 109 3.24 -21.39 0.06
N GLU A 110 4.11 -22.38 0.21
CA GLU A 110 5.34 -22.50 -0.58
C GLU A 110 5.06 -22.56 -2.08
N LEU A 111 4.08 -23.38 -2.50
CA LEU A 111 3.67 -23.48 -3.91
C LEU A 111 3.12 -22.14 -4.44
N ALA A 112 2.30 -21.44 -3.64
CA ALA A 112 1.75 -20.16 -4.01
C ALA A 112 2.85 -19.07 -4.12
N ARG A 113 3.76 -19.02 -3.16
CA ARG A 113 4.93 -18.13 -3.16
C ARG A 113 5.87 -18.39 -4.33
N LYS A 114 6.03 -19.65 -4.75
CA LYS A 114 6.86 -20.01 -5.91
C LYS A 114 6.23 -19.54 -7.23
N ASP A 115 4.90 -19.52 -7.31
CA ASP A 115 4.15 -19.15 -8.50
C ASP A 115 3.92 -17.62 -8.58
N ARG A 116 3.89 -16.92 -7.43
CA ARG A 116 3.69 -15.45 -7.31
C ARG A 116 4.59 -14.59 -8.22
N PRO A 117 5.90 -14.86 -8.40
CA PRO A 117 6.79 -14.04 -9.23
C PRO A 117 6.56 -14.19 -10.74
N VAL A 118 5.74 -15.14 -11.18
CA VAL A 118 5.44 -15.30 -12.61
C VAL A 118 4.38 -14.28 -13.01
N GLY A 119 4.67 -13.47 -14.03
CA GLY A 119 3.73 -12.46 -14.55
C GLY A 119 2.49 -13.09 -15.21
N PHE A 120 1.40 -12.32 -15.25
CA PHE A 120 0.20 -12.66 -16.01
C PHE A 120 0.19 -11.93 -17.36
N ASP A 121 -0.14 -12.64 -18.43
CA ASP A 121 -0.53 -12.01 -19.69
C ASP A 121 -1.94 -11.45 -19.56
N LEU A 122 -2.05 -10.15 -19.33
CA LEU A 122 -3.33 -9.46 -19.13
C LEU A 122 -4.31 -9.63 -20.31
N ALA A 123 -3.83 -9.92 -21.52
CA ALA A 123 -4.67 -10.08 -22.70
C ALA A 123 -5.22 -11.50 -22.86
N ALA A 124 -4.62 -12.50 -22.21
CA ALA A 124 -4.91 -13.91 -22.49
C ALA A 124 -5.21 -14.74 -21.23
N ASP A 125 -4.57 -14.43 -20.11
CA ASP A 125 -4.64 -15.26 -18.92
C ASP A 125 -5.96 -15.08 -18.16
N PHE A 126 -6.34 -16.14 -17.45
CA PHE A 126 -7.35 -16.04 -16.39
C PHE A 126 -6.70 -15.37 -15.16
N PRO A 127 -7.36 -14.43 -14.48
CA PRO A 127 -6.71 -13.58 -13.47
C PRO A 127 -6.37 -14.32 -12.16
N ILE A 128 -6.57 -15.64 -12.08
CA ILE A 128 -6.19 -16.46 -10.93
C ILE A 128 -5.53 -17.76 -11.39
N ARG A 129 -4.38 -18.09 -10.81
CA ARG A 129 -3.76 -19.42 -10.95
C ARG A 129 -4.12 -20.27 -9.74
N TYR A 130 -4.58 -21.48 -10.01
CA TYR A 130 -5.02 -22.45 -9.00
C TYR A 130 -4.06 -23.62 -8.94
N THR A 131 -3.53 -23.89 -7.75
CA THR A 131 -2.77 -25.11 -7.45
C THR A 131 -3.49 -25.88 -6.35
N LEU A 132 -4.11 -27.00 -6.72
CA LEU A 132 -4.83 -27.89 -5.83
C LEU A 132 -3.89 -28.95 -5.26
N LEU A 133 -3.70 -28.90 -3.94
CA LEU A 133 -2.95 -29.91 -3.20
C LEU A 133 -3.87 -31.10 -2.88
N THR A 134 -3.42 -32.31 -3.20
CA THR A 134 -4.11 -33.57 -2.93
C THR A 134 -3.32 -34.45 -1.97
N ARG A 135 -4.01 -35.29 -1.19
CA ARG A 135 -3.41 -36.36 -0.39
C ARG A 135 -4.24 -37.64 -0.55
N ASP A 136 -3.58 -38.72 -0.94
CA ASP A 136 -4.21 -39.97 -1.35
C ASP A 136 -5.31 -39.75 -2.41
N GLY A 137 -5.03 -38.83 -3.34
CA GLY A 137 -5.97 -38.43 -4.40
C GLY A 137 -7.16 -37.57 -3.95
N ARG A 138 -7.22 -37.14 -2.68
CA ARG A 138 -8.27 -36.27 -2.14
C ARG A 138 -7.81 -34.82 -2.04
N PRO A 139 -8.59 -33.83 -2.50
CA PRO A 139 -8.28 -32.42 -2.29
C PRO A 139 -8.15 -32.06 -0.81
N VAL A 140 -7.12 -31.28 -0.46
CA VAL A 140 -6.90 -30.88 0.94
C VAL A 140 -6.62 -29.39 1.13
N ARG A 141 -5.96 -28.72 0.17
CA ARG A 141 -5.69 -27.28 0.18
C ARG A 141 -5.70 -26.72 -1.24
N LEU A 142 -6.10 -25.46 -1.38
CA LEU A 142 -6.01 -24.73 -2.63
C LEU A 142 -5.06 -23.53 -2.45
N ALA A 143 -3.92 -23.57 -3.11
CA ALA A 143 -3.06 -22.42 -3.29
C ALA A 143 -3.58 -21.56 -4.45
N VAL A 144 -3.73 -20.26 -4.21
CA VAL A 144 -4.21 -19.29 -5.20
C VAL A 144 -3.18 -18.20 -5.41
N VAL A 145 -2.95 -17.82 -6.66
CA VAL A 145 -2.21 -16.60 -7.03
C VAL A 145 -3.10 -15.73 -7.88
N VAL A 146 -3.31 -14.49 -7.47
CA VAL A 146 -4.28 -13.55 -8.02
C VAL A 146 -3.55 -12.42 -8.72
N CYS A 147 -3.94 -12.16 -9.96
CA CYS A 147 -3.56 -10.97 -10.70
C CYS A 147 -4.36 -9.77 -10.18
N HIS A 148 -3.65 -8.75 -9.70
CA HIS A 148 -4.27 -7.62 -8.99
C HIS A 148 -5.16 -6.75 -9.89
N SER A 149 -5.15 -6.93 -11.21
CA SER A 149 -6.08 -6.28 -12.16
C SER A 149 -7.48 -6.90 -12.14
N GLY A 150 -7.60 -8.18 -11.78
CA GLY A 150 -8.89 -8.90 -11.74
C GLY A 150 -9.52 -8.98 -10.35
N ALA A 151 -8.73 -8.95 -9.28
CA ALA A 151 -9.25 -8.90 -7.91
C ALA A 151 -8.23 -8.24 -6.96
N ASP A 152 -8.75 -7.38 -6.06
CA ASP A 152 -8.00 -6.87 -4.91
C ASP A 152 -8.21 -7.74 -3.66
N GLY A 153 -7.62 -7.36 -2.53
CA GLY A 153 -7.72 -8.13 -1.28
C GLY A 153 -9.15 -8.31 -0.76
N ALA A 154 -10.00 -7.29 -0.91
CA ALA A 154 -11.42 -7.40 -0.53
C ALA A 154 -12.19 -8.32 -1.48
N ALA A 155 -11.96 -8.22 -2.79
CA ALA A 155 -12.53 -9.14 -3.77
C ALA A 155 -12.08 -10.59 -3.53
N THR A 156 -10.80 -10.80 -3.24
CA THR A 156 -10.23 -12.13 -2.93
C THR A 156 -10.87 -12.71 -1.67
N SER A 157 -11.12 -11.88 -0.66
CA SER A 157 -11.79 -12.32 0.57
C SER A 157 -13.25 -12.73 0.32
N ARG A 158 -13.97 -11.98 -0.52
CA ARG A 158 -15.33 -12.37 -0.96
C ARG A 158 -15.34 -13.68 -1.74
N LEU A 159 -14.40 -13.86 -2.66
CA LEU A 159 -14.25 -15.12 -3.39
C LEU A 159 -13.98 -16.30 -2.45
N PHE A 160 -13.17 -16.08 -1.41
CA PHE A 160 -12.93 -17.08 -0.38
C PHE A 160 -14.19 -17.40 0.47
N GLU A 161 -14.99 -16.40 0.85
CA GLU A 161 -16.27 -16.62 1.54
C GLU A 161 -17.22 -17.50 0.70
N GLU A 162 -17.36 -17.16 -0.57
CA GLU A 162 -18.23 -17.89 -1.49
C GLU A 162 -17.70 -19.31 -1.75
N TRP A 163 -16.39 -19.46 -1.93
CA TRP A 163 -15.69 -20.74 -2.01
C TRP A 163 -16.03 -21.65 -0.82
N TYR A 164 -15.85 -21.14 0.39
CA TYR A 164 -16.07 -21.92 1.61
C TYR A 164 -17.54 -22.27 1.81
N THR A 165 -18.44 -21.31 1.51
CA THR A 165 -19.89 -21.50 1.61
C THR A 165 -20.37 -22.62 0.68
N LEU A 166 -19.96 -22.58 -0.59
CA LEU A 166 -20.36 -23.57 -1.60
C LEU A 166 -19.82 -24.97 -1.26
N LEU A 167 -18.56 -25.08 -0.84
CA LEU A 167 -17.98 -26.38 -0.45
C LEU A 167 -18.59 -26.96 0.83
N SER A 168 -19.20 -26.11 1.67
CA SER A 168 -19.90 -26.53 2.88
C SER A 168 -21.37 -26.90 2.63
N GLY A 169 -21.79 -26.96 1.36
CA GLY A 169 -23.18 -27.26 0.97
C GLY A 169 -24.16 -26.10 1.13
N GLY A 170 -23.65 -24.89 1.34
CA GLY A 170 -24.46 -23.66 1.36
C GLY A 170 -24.80 -23.17 -0.04
N GLU A 171 -25.80 -22.29 -0.13
CA GLU A 171 -26.20 -21.61 -1.36
C GLU A 171 -25.80 -20.13 -1.32
N LEU A 172 -25.45 -19.59 -2.48
CA LEU A 172 -25.15 -18.17 -2.64
C LEU A 172 -26.40 -17.41 -3.07
N GLY A 173 -26.67 -16.27 -2.43
CA GLY A 173 -27.72 -15.34 -2.88
C GLY A 173 -27.42 -14.72 -4.26
N PRO A 174 -28.36 -13.95 -4.83
CA PRO A 174 -28.13 -13.23 -6.08
C PRO A 174 -26.99 -12.21 -5.93
N ILE A 175 -26.27 -11.95 -7.03
CA ILE A 175 -25.28 -10.86 -7.06
C ILE A 175 -26.04 -9.54 -7.09
N GLY A 176 -25.92 -8.75 -6.02
CA GLY A 176 -26.48 -7.40 -5.94
C GLY A 176 -25.47 -6.28 -6.19
N ALA A 177 -24.20 -6.62 -6.40
CA ALA A 177 -23.14 -5.66 -6.68
C ALA A 177 -23.03 -5.38 -8.19
N PRO A 178 -22.64 -4.15 -8.59
CA PRO A 178 -22.43 -3.83 -9.99
C PRO A 178 -21.26 -4.61 -10.58
N THR A 179 -21.34 -4.91 -11.86
CA THR A 179 -20.26 -5.49 -12.67
C THR A 179 -19.08 -4.52 -12.81
N PRO A 180 -17.86 -4.99 -13.15
CA PRO A 180 -16.73 -4.11 -13.44
C PRO A 180 -17.02 -3.06 -14.51
N LEU A 181 -17.80 -3.41 -15.55
CA LEU A 181 -18.21 -2.49 -16.61
C LEU A 181 -19.17 -1.40 -16.08
N GLU A 182 -20.14 -1.76 -15.25
CA GLU A 182 -21.05 -0.79 -14.62
C GLU A 182 -20.32 0.15 -13.66
N VAL A 183 -19.35 -0.36 -12.89
CA VAL A 183 -18.50 0.49 -12.04
C VAL A 183 -17.73 1.49 -12.91
N ALA A 184 -17.07 1.04 -13.97
CA ALA A 184 -16.32 1.90 -14.88
C ALA A 184 -17.22 2.97 -15.55
N GLN A 185 -18.46 2.64 -15.88
CA GLN A 185 -19.43 3.60 -16.38
C GLN A 185 -19.82 4.62 -15.30
N SER A 186 -20.05 4.17 -14.07
CA SER A 186 -20.43 5.03 -12.94
C SER A 186 -19.36 6.08 -12.62
N GLU A 187 -18.08 5.72 -12.73
CA GLU A 187 -16.92 6.58 -12.52
C GLU A 187 -16.83 7.70 -13.57
N ARG A 188 -17.35 7.45 -14.77
CA ARG A 188 -17.40 8.40 -15.88
C ARG A 188 -18.64 9.29 -15.90
N THR A 189 -19.58 9.09 -14.98
CA THR A 189 -20.68 10.04 -14.80
C THR A 189 -20.14 11.39 -14.31
N PRO A 190 -20.87 12.51 -14.47
CA PRO A 190 -20.49 13.78 -13.88
C PRO A 190 -20.25 13.71 -12.36
N VAL A 191 -20.98 12.85 -11.65
CA VAL A 191 -20.78 12.63 -10.20
C VAL A 191 -19.49 11.86 -9.93
N GLY A 192 -19.21 10.80 -10.70
CA GLY A 192 -17.97 10.03 -10.60
C GLY A 192 -16.73 10.90 -10.86
N ARG A 193 -16.73 11.68 -11.95
CA ARG A 193 -15.64 12.62 -12.28
C ARG A 193 -15.41 13.66 -11.18
N ARG A 194 -16.48 14.28 -10.66
CA ARG A 194 -16.35 15.25 -9.55
C ARG A 194 -15.72 14.64 -8.30
N ARG A 195 -16.04 13.37 -7.99
CA ARG A 195 -15.44 12.65 -6.86
C ARG A 195 -13.95 12.38 -7.11
N ALA A 196 -13.59 11.90 -8.31
CA ALA A 196 -12.20 11.70 -8.68
C ALA A 196 -11.37 13.00 -8.59
N THR A 197 -11.90 14.11 -9.10
CA THR A 197 -11.25 15.42 -8.99
C THR A 197 -11.13 15.89 -7.52
N ALA A 198 -12.14 15.63 -6.68
CA ALA A 198 -12.07 15.95 -5.26
C ALA A 198 -10.96 15.15 -4.56
N SER A 199 -10.80 13.87 -4.89
CA SER A 199 -9.69 13.03 -4.42
C SER A 199 -8.33 13.61 -4.81
N LEU A 200 -8.14 13.99 -6.08
CA LEU A 200 -6.90 14.61 -6.56
C LEU A 200 -6.58 15.92 -5.83
N ARG A 201 -7.58 16.78 -5.59
CA ARG A 201 -7.40 18.02 -4.81
C ARG A 201 -7.02 17.76 -3.35
N HIS A 202 -7.59 16.71 -2.75
CA HIS A 202 -7.24 16.30 -1.39
C HIS A 202 -5.78 15.82 -1.32
N TRP A 203 -5.36 14.99 -2.28
CA TRP A 203 -3.98 14.55 -2.44
C TRP A 203 -3.04 15.74 -2.65
N GLU A 204 -3.35 16.67 -3.57
CA GLU A 204 -2.54 17.86 -3.83
C GLU A 204 -2.32 18.66 -2.55
N LYS A 205 -3.39 18.91 -1.79
CA LYS A 205 -3.31 19.64 -0.52
C LYS A 205 -2.33 18.97 0.45
N ILE A 206 -2.42 17.65 0.62
CA ILE A 206 -1.54 16.90 1.53
C ILE A 206 -0.10 16.98 1.03
N LEU A 207 0.14 16.64 -0.24
CA LEU A 207 1.48 16.59 -0.82
C LEU A 207 2.15 17.97 -0.86
N ARG A 208 1.41 19.07 -1.00
CA ARG A 208 2.01 20.42 -0.99
C ARG A 208 2.35 20.96 0.39
N THR A 209 1.73 20.41 1.44
CA THR A 209 1.81 20.99 2.80
C THR A 209 2.45 20.08 3.84
N SER A 210 2.66 18.81 3.52
CA SER A 210 3.19 17.79 4.43
C SER A 210 4.62 17.38 4.06
N PRO A 211 5.37 16.76 4.99
CA PRO A 211 6.69 16.22 4.68
C PRO A 211 6.63 15.24 3.50
N GLN A 212 7.59 15.34 2.58
CA GLN A 212 7.69 14.41 1.43
C GLN A 212 8.27 13.05 1.83
N ALA A 213 9.06 13.03 2.91
CA ALA A 213 9.58 11.83 3.56
C ALA A 213 9.28 11.92 5.07
N VAL A 214 8.83 10.80 5.64
CA VAL A 214 8.56 10.68 7.08
C VAL A 214 9.86 10.34 7.82
N PHE A 215 10.61 9.36 7.34
CA PHE A 215 11.95 9.08 7.84
C PHE A 215 12.96 9.84 7.01
N ALA A 216 13.73 10.68 7.71
CA ALA A 216 14.80 11.51 7.21
C ALA A 216 15.81 11.65 8.34
N ASP A 217 16.64 10.61 8.49
CA ASP A 217 17.66 10.47 9.53
C ASP A 217 18.96 9.92 8.91
N SER A 218 20.04 9.91 9.69
CA SER A 218 21.39 9.52 9.24
C SER A 218 21.56 8.04 8.90
N GLY A 219 20.58 7.18 9.25
CA GLY A 219 20.59 5.77 8.89
C GLY A 219 20.15 5.51 7.44
N ILE A 220 19.54 6.49 6.78
CA ILE A 220 19.02 6.38 5.42
C ILE A 220 20.12 6.64 4.40
N THR A 221 20.54 5.60 3.69
CA THR A 221 21.65 5.67 2.73
C THR A 221 21.24 5.45 1.27
N GLY A 222 19.98 5.12 1.01
CA GLY A 222 19.49 4.80 -0.34
C GLY A 222 18.07 4.25 -0.31
N PRO A 223 17.57 3.60 -1.38
CA PRO A 223 16.23 3.03 -1.41
C PRO A 223 16.10 1.88 -0.38
N PRO A 224 14.87 1.54 0.06
CA PRO A 224 14.66 0.36 0.90
C PRO A 224 15.06 -0.91 0.12
N GLY A 225 15.78 -1.81 0.79
CA GLY A 225 16.10 -3.13 0.26
C GLY A 225 14.96 -4.13 0.51
N ARG A 226 15.30 -5.41 0.72
CA ARG A 226 14.34 -6.40 1.20
C ARG A 226 14.03 -6.14 2.69
N LEU A 227 12.76 -6.23 3.06
CA LEU A 227 12.26 -5.98 4.41
C LEU A 227 11.95 -7.29 5.10
N ALA A 228 12.47 -7.45 6.31
CA ALA A 228 12.05 -8.53 7.19
C ALA A 228 10.60 -8.32 7.61
N THR A 229 9.86 -9.43 7.71
CA THR A 229 8.45 -9.42 8.13
C THR A 229 8.33 -10.02 9.52
N LEU A 230 7.82 -9.23 10.47
CA LEU A 230 7.53 -9.67 11.83
C LEU A 230 6.02 -9.76 12.04
N ALA A 231 5.50 -10.96 12.28
CA ALA A 231 4.12 -11.15 12.71
C ALA A 231 4.01 -11.15 14.24
N ILE A 232 2.92 -10.59 14.72
CA ILE A 232 2.63 -10.39 16.15
C ILE A 232 1.21 -10.88 16.41
N ARG A 233 1.03 -11.74 17.41
CA ARG A 233 -0.27 -12.30 17.78
C ARG A 233 -0.45 -12.22 19.28
N SER A 234 -1.49 -11.53 19.73
CA SER A 234 -1.78 -11.35 21.16
C SER A 234 -3.28 -11.45 21.45
N PRO A 235 -3.71 -12.56 22.07
CA PRO A 235 -5.04 -12.72 22.63
C PRO A 235 -5.36 -11.69 23.71
N SER A 236 -4.44 -11.44 24.66
CA SER A 236 -4.66 -10.49 25.77
C SER A 236 -4.91 -9.07 25.27
N ALA A 237 -4.20 -8.64 24.22
CA ALA A 237 -4.34 -7.30 23.66
C ALA A 237 -5.72 -7.02 23.04
N ALA A 238 -6.50 -8.05 22.67
CA ALA A 238 -7.81 -7.84 22.04
C ALA A 238 -8.82 -7.20 23.02
N ALA A 239 -8.81 -7.61 24.29
CA ALA A 239 -9.67 -7.03 25.31
C ALA A 239 -9.27 -5.57 25.62
N ALA A 240 -7.97 -5.32 25.75
CA ALA A 240 -7.44 -3.97 25.93
C ALA A 240 -7.77 -3.05 24.74
N LEU A 241 -7.65 -3.54 23.51
CA LEU A 241 -8.00 -2.79 22.31
C LEU A 241 -9.50 -2.42 22.28
N ALA A 242 -10.37 -3.35 22.66
CA ALA A 242 -11.80 -3.09 22.76
C ALA A 242 -12.11 -2.02 23.83
N ALA A 243 -11.44 -2.09 24.99
CA ALA A 243 -11.59 -1.11 26.07
C ALA A 243 -11.09 0.28 25.64
N ALA A 244 -9.90 0.36 25.01
CA ALA A 244 -9.35 1.60 24.47
C ALA A 244 -10.28 2.22 23.40
N ALA A 245 -10.83 1.39 22.50
CA ALA A 245 -11.79 1.82 21.48
C ALA A 245 -13.07 2.39 22.12
N GLN A 246 -13.62 1.73 23.13
CA GLN A 246 -14.78 2.21 23.88
C GLN A 246 -14.49 3.53 24.58
N ARG A 247 -13.35 3.64 25.28
CA ARG A 247 -12.96 4.81 26.07
C ARG A 247 -12.73 6.05 25.20
N THR A 248 -12.09 5.88 24.04
CA THR A 248 -11.77 6.96 23.10
C THR A 248 -12.90 7.26 22.09
N GLY A 249 -13.93 6.41 22.02
CA GLY A 249 -14.99 6.50 21.01
C GLY A 249 -14.50 6.27 19.58
N ALA A 250 -13.35 5.61 19.40
CA ALA A 250 -12.76 5.25 18.12
C ALA A 250 -13.05 3.78 17.78
N SER A 251 -12.82 3.37 16.52
CA SER A 251 -12.81 1.94 16.18
C SER A 251 -11.49 1.29 16.62
N PRO A 252 -11.45 -0.04 16.84
CA PRO A 252 -10.20 -0.77 17.08
C PRO A 252 -9.10 -0.43 16.07
N SER A 253 -9.43 -0.38 14.78
CA SER A 253 -8.51 0.02 13.71
C SER A 253 -7.99 1.44 13.86
N SER A 254 -8.84 2.41 14.22
CA SER A 254 -8.41 3.79 14.46
C SER A 254 -7.50 3.93 15.68
N VAL A 255 -7.72 3.12 16.74
CA VAL A 255 -6.82 3.06 17.90
C VAL A 255 -5.45 2.55 17.48
N LEU A 256 -5.38 1.39 16.80
CA LEU A 256 -4.12 0.82 16.30
C LEU A 256 -3.39 1.78 15.35
N LEU A 257 -4.12 2.42 14.44
CA LEU A 257 -3.55 3.39 13.50
C LEU A 257 -3.00 4.63 14.22
N GLY A 258 -3.68 5.13 15.27
CA GLY A 258 -3.22 6.25 16.08
C GLY A 258 -1.96 5.92 16.87
N ILE A 259 -1.91 4.73 17.48
CA ILE A 259 -0.73 4.21 18.18
C ILE A 259 0.45 4.06 17.21
N PHE A 260 0.20 3.45 16.05
CA PHE A 260 1.21 3.31 15.01
C PHE A 260 1.73 4.66 14.53
N ALA A 261 0.84 5.64 14.30
CA ALA A 261 1.23 7.00 13.93
C ALA A 261 2.11 7.64 15.02
N ALA A 262 1.76 7.51 16.31
CA ALA A 262 2.55 8.04 17.42
C ALA A 262 3.96 7.42 17.47
N LEU A 263 4.07 6.09 17.35
CA LEU A 263 5.37 5.39 17.34
C LEU A 263 6.22 5.75 16.11
N VAL A 264 5.59 5.86 14.94
CA VAL A 264 6.26 6.26 13.70
C VAL A 264 6.74 7.71 13.77
N GLY A 265 5.91 8.64 14.24
CA GLY A 265 6.28 10.05 14.44
C GLY A 265 7.42 10.20 15.45
N HIS A 266 7.35 9.44 16.55
CA HIS A 266 8.42 9.36 17.54
C HIS A 266 9.72 8.85 16.93
N ARG A 267 9.70 7.69 16.23
CA ARG A 267 10.88 7.15 15.55
C ARG A 267 11.42 8.11 14.49
N ALA A 268 10.55 8.78 13.75
CA ALA A 268 10.93 9.76 12.74
C ALA A 268 11.50 11.07 13.32
N ALA A 269 11.45 11.26 14.65
CA ALA A 269 11.81 12.50 15.31
C ALA A 269 11.14 13.73 14.66
N GLN A 270 9.86 13.60 14.29
CA GLN A 270 9.03 14.70 13.80
C GLN A 270 7.53 14.42 14.01
N PRO A 271 6.73 15.46 14.34
CA PRO A 271 5.33 15.24 14.70
C PRO A 271 4.42 15.01 13.49
N ARG A 272 4.76 15.56 12.33
CA ARG A 272 3.91 15.50 11.13
C ARG A 272 4.34 14.34 10.24
N LEU A 273 3.37 13.54 9.80
CA LEU A 273 3.62 12.39 8.93
C LEU A 273 2.48 12.17 7.94
N VAL A 274 2.80 11.50 6.83
CA VAL A 274 1.84 11.08 5.82
C VAL A 274 1.84 9.56 5.74
N ILE A 275 0.69 8.95 6.04
CA ILE A 275 0.46 7.51 5.90
C ILE A 275 -0.26 7.28 4.57
N ALA A 276 0.24 6.33 3.76
CA ALA A 276 -0.53 5.75 2.66
C ALA A 276 -1.32 4.56 3.20
N ALA A 277 -2.61 4.74 3.45
CA ALA A 277 -3.50 3.67 3.85
C ALA A 277 -4.11 3.00 2.60
N LEU A 278 -4.05 1.67 2.50
CA LEU A 278 -4.67 0.96 1.38
C LEU A 278 -6.20 0.97 1.57
N SER A 279 -6.92 1.63 0.67
CA SER A 279 -8.37 1.72 0.70
C SER A 279 -8.99 0.74 -0.28
N ALA A 280 -9.85 -0.15 0.19
CA ALA A 280 -10.59 -1.06 -0.68
C ALA A 280 -11.66 -0.33 -1.54
N ASN A 281 -11.91 0.97 -1.29
CA ASN A 281 -12.89 1.80 -2.02
C ASN A 281 -14.33 1.26 -2.05
N ARG A 282 -14.70 0.42 -1.08
CA ARG A 282 -16.04 -0.16 -0.91
C ARG A 282 -16.90 0.56 0.14
N HIS A 283 -16.69 1.86 0.30
CA HIS A 283 -17.41 2.70 1.28
C HIS A 283 -18.90 2.91 0.95
N ARG A 284 -19.34 2.56 -0.27
CA ARG A 284 -20.76 2.59 -0.67
C ARG A 284 -21.32 1.18 -0.59
N SER A 285 -22.50 1.03 0.00
CA SER A 285 -23.14 -0.27 0.21
C SER A 285 -23.27 -1.12 -1.06
N GLN A 286 -23.52 -0.48 -2.21
CA GLN A 286 -23.62 -1.15 -3.52
C GLN A 286 -22.31 -1.85 -3.95
N LEU A 287 -21.15 -1.33 -3.51
CA LEU A 287 -19.84 -1.89 -3.84
C LEU A 287 -19.33 -2.89 -2.80
N ALA A 288 -20.04 -3.07 -1.67
CA ALA A 288 -19.58 -3.92 -0.57
C ALA A 288 -19.26 -5.35 -1.00
N ASN A 289 -20.05 -5.89 -1.94
CA ASN A 289 -19.89 -7.25 -2.45
C ASN A 289 -19.33 -7.29 -3.88
N HIS A 290 -18.76 -6.19 -4.38
CA HIS A 290 -18.15 -6.16 -5.71
C HIS A 290 -16.86 -6.97 -5.73
N VAL A 291 -16.81 -7.97 -6.62
CA VAL A 291 -15.59 -8.70 -6.99
C VAL A 291 -14.96 -8.01 -8.18
N GLY A 292 -13.77 -7.45 -7.94
CA GLY A 292 -13.00 -6.67 -8.91
C GLY A 292 -12.01 -5.77 -8.20
N THR A 293 -11.14 -5.11 -8.97
CA THR A 293 -10.09 -4.25 -8.42
C THR A 293 -10.57 -2.82 -8.30
N LEU A 294 -10.75 -2.37 -7.06
CA LEU A 294 -11.09 -0.99 -6.74
C LEU A 294 -10.04 -0.34 -5.82
N ALA A 295 -9.14 -1.14 -5.24
CA ALA A 295 -8.20 -0.66 -4.24
C ALA A 295 -7.24 0.41 -4.78
N GLN A 296 -7.12 1.51 -4.04
CA GLN A 296 -6.16 2.59 -4.28
C GLN A 296 -5.70 3.17 -2.93
N ASP A 297 -4.64 3.96 -2.94
CA ASP A 297 -4.14 4.60 -1.73
C ASP A 297 -5.07 5.72 -1.24
N ALA A 298 -5.14 5.86 0.08
CA ALA A 298 -5.66 7.01 0.80
C ALA A 298 -4.51 7.69 1.55
N LEU A 299 -4.29 8.99 1.33
CA LEU A 299 -3.32 9.73 2.13
C LEU A 299 -3.93 10.21 3.44
N LEU A 300 -3.26 9.90 4.54
CA LEU A 300 -3.61 10.37 5.87
C LEU A 300 -2.50 11.28 6.38
N ALA A 301 -2.76 12.59 6.39
CA ALA A 301 -1.87 13.55 7.02
C ALA A 301 -2.18 13.60 8.53
N VAL A 302 -1.25 13.14 9.35
CA VAL A 302 -1.41 13.04 10.80
C VAL A 302 -0.38 13.93 11.49
N ASP A 303 -0.83 14.67 12.50
CA ASP A 303 0.02 15.44 13.40
C ASP A 303 -0.01 14.81 14.80
N THR A 304 1.12 14.22 15.18
CA THR A 304 1.38 13.56 16.46
C THR A 304 1.93 14.52 17.52
N GLY A 305 2.09 15.81 17.20
CA GLY A 305 2.39 16.87 18.15
C GLY A 305 1.17 17.17 19.03
N ALA A 306 0.95 16.28 20.00
CA ALA A 306 -0.15 16.31 20.96
C ALA A 306 0.39 16.05 22.37
N ALA A 307 -0.41 16.33 23.39
CA ALA A 307 0.00 16.04 24.77
C ALA A 307 -0.05 14.54 25.07
N ASP A 308 -1.08 13.86 24.56
CA ASP A 308 -1.36 12.45 24.83
C ASP A 308 -1.83 11.68 23.60
N LEU A 309 -1.86 10.36 23.75
CA LEU A 309 -2.25 9.41 22.72
C LEU A 309 -3.73 9.50 22.31
N ASP A 310 -4.64 9.92 23.20
CA ASP A 310 -6.07 10.02 22.86
C ASP A 310 -6.31 11.09 21.81
N GLU A 311 -5.61 12.23 21.95
CA GLU A 311 -5.65 13.28 20.94
C GLU A 311 -5.09 12.80 19.59
N VAL A 312 -4.00 12.02 19.59
CA VAL A 312 -3.45 11.42 18.36
C VAL A 312 -4.44 10.44 17.73
N ILE A 313 -5.10 9.58 18.52
CA ILE A 313 -6.14 8.66 18.04
C ILE A 313 -7.29 9.45 17.41
N GLY A 314 -7.75 10.53 18.05
CA GLY A 314 -8.80 11.42 17.55
C GLY A 314 -8.43 12.07 16.21
N ARG A 315 -7.23 12.68 16.13
CA ARG A 315 -6.70 13.29 14.89
C ARG A 315 -6.55 12.26 13.77
N THR A 316 -6.06 11.07 14.10
CA THR A 316 -5.85 9.97 13.17
C THR A 316 -7.17 9.43 12.63
N LYS A 317 -8.18 9.25 13.49
CA LYS A 317 -9.54 8.86 13.07
C LYS A 317 -10.12 9.86 12.07
N ALA A 318 -9.99 11.17 12.34
CA ALA A 318 -10.48 12.20 11.43
C ALA A 318 -9.74 12.18 10.08
N ALA A 319 -8.41 12.02 10.11
CA ALA A 319 -7.59 11.89 8.91
C ALA A 319 -7.96 10.64 8.09
N ALA A 320 -8.13 9.49 8.74
CA ALA A 320 -8.54 8.23 8.10
C ALA A 320 -9.89 8.35 7.39
N LEU A 321 -10.90 8.90 8.07
CA LEU A 321 -12.21 9.15 7.46
C LEU A 321 -12.11 10.05 6.23
N ALA A 322 -11.37 11.16 6.34
CA ALA A 322 -11.17 12.07 5.22
C ALA A 322 -10.43 11.39 4.05
N GLY A 323 -9.35 10.66 4.33
CA GLY A 323 -8.54 9.97 3.33
C GLY A 323 -9.33 8.90 2.58
N TYR A 324 -10.07 8.04 3.28
CA TYR A 324 -10.88 6.99 2.66
C TYR A 324 -12.03 7.53 1.79
N TRP A 325 -12.53 8.74 2.06
CA TRP A 325 -13.49 9.42 1.19
C TRP A 325 -12.86 10.00 -0.09
N HIS A 326 -11.54 10.15 -0.12
CA HIS A 326 -10.76 10.80 -1.19
C HIS A 326 -9.70 9.86 -1.80
N SER A 327 -9.99 8.55 -1.83
CA SER A 327 -9.10 7.51 -2.33
C SER A 327 -9.53 6.91 -3.67
N THR A 328 -10.41 7.57 -4.43
CA THR A 328 -10.81 7.13 -5.78
C THR A 328 -10.40 8.19 -6.78
N PHE A 329 -9.48 7.88 -7.70
CA PHE A 329 -8.92 8.84 -8.65
C PHE A 329 -8.41 8.16 -9.93
N ASP A 330 -8.29 8.95 -11.00
CA ASP A 330 -7.67 8.53 -12.25
C ASP A 330 -6.16 8.28 -12.04
N ALA A 331 -5.66 7.13 -12.52
CA ALA A 331 -4.30 6.71 -12.25
C ALA A 331 -3.27 7.58 -12.99
N THR A 332 -3.56 8.01 -14.23
CA THR A 332 -2.67 8.88 -14.98
C THR A 332 -2.56 10.26 -14.30
N LEU A 333 -3.69 10.81 -13.86
CA LEU A 333 -3.71 12.13 -13.23
C LEU A 333 -3.04 12.14 -11.85
N ILE A 334 -3.14 11.08 -11.05
CA ILE A 334 -2.47 11.06 -9.74
C ILE A 334 -0.94 10.99 -9.88
N TRP A 335 -0.42 10.20 -10.82
CA TRP A 335 1.03 10.14 -11.07
C TRP A 335 1.54 11.48 -11.58
N GLN A 336 0.82 12.14 -12.49
CA GLN A 336 1.16 13.50 -12.93
C GLN A 336 1.13 14.49 -11.76
N LEU A 337 0.11 14.46 -10.90
CA LEU A 337 0.02 15.30 -9.72
C LEU A 337 1.23 15.12 -8.79
N ILE A 338 1.66 13.88 -8.54
CA ILE A 338 2.83 13.59 -7.70
C ILE A 338 4.09 14.19 -8.31
N GLU A 339 4.29 14.04 -9.63
CA GLU A 339 5.44 14.62 -10.35
C GLU A 339 5.42 16.15 -10.35
N ASP A 340 4.25 16.76 -10.58
CA ASP A 340 4.08 18.21 -10.55
C ASP A 340 4.42 18.77 -9.17
N VAL A 341 3.91 18.15 -8.10
CA VAL A 341 4.23 18.55 -6.74
C VAL A 341 5.71 18.32 -6.44
N ALA A 342 6.29 17.22 -6.92
CA ALA A 342 7.71 16.94 -6.73
C ALA A 342 8.60 17.99 -7.38
N HIS A 343 8.25 18.44 -8.59
CA HIS A 343 8.90 19.56 -9.26
C HIS A 343 8.80 20.84 -8.44
N LEU A 344 7.59 21.24 -8.04
CA LEU A 344 7.38 22.48 -7.29
C LEU A 344 8.07 22.49 -5.91
N ARG A 345 8.18 21.32 -5.27
CA ARG A 345 8.76 21.14 -3.94
C ARG A 345 10.27 20.90 -3.99
N GLY A 346 10.80 20.48 -5.14
CA GLY A 346 12.15 19.95 -5.28
C GLY A 346 12.35 18.61 -4.55
N SER A 347 11.29 17.90 -4.17
CA SER A 347 11.38 16.65 -3.41
C SER A 347 10.24 15.71 -3.79
N ARG A 348 10.54 14.42 -3.97
CA ARG A 348 9.56 13.40 -4.37
C ARG A 348 8.91 12.76 -3.15
N TRP A 349 7.59 12.63 -3.14
CA TRP A 349 6.88 11.91 -2.09
C TRP A 349 7.33 10.44 -2.05
N ALA A 350 7.86 10.01 -0.90
CA ALA A 350 8.60 8.76 -0.78
C ALA A 350 7.75 7.54 -0.36
N ARG A 351 6.44 7.72 -0.13
CA ARG A 351 5.48 6.65 0.29
C ARG A 351 6.06 5.68 1.35
N GLN A 352 6.73 6.21 2.37
CA GLN A 352 7.54 5.41 3.30
C GLN A 352 6.73 4.66 4.36
N VAL A 353 5.55 5.17 4.72
CA VAL A 353 4.70 4.64 5.80
C VAL A 353 3.39 4.16 5.20
N VAL A 354 3.15 2.86 5.27
CA VAL A 354 1.96 2.21 4.70
C VAL A 354 1.16 1.50 5.77
N VAL A 355 -0.16 1.56 5.68
CA VAL A 355 -1.05 0.74 6.51
C VAL A 355 -2.05 0.01 5.62
N ASN A 356 -2.27 -1.26 5.92
CA ASN A 356 -3.23 -2.09 5.23
C ASN A 356 -4.10 -2.82 6.26
N ASP A 357 -5.33 -2.37 6.44
CA ASP A 357 -6.27 -2.99 7.36
C ASP A 357 -7.16 -3.99 6.61
N LEU A 358 -6.87 -5.28 6.83
CA LEU A 358 -7.59 -6.42 6.29
C LEU A 358 -8.52 -7.06 7.34
N SER A 359 -8.58 -6.51 8.56
CA SER A 359 -9.31 -7.12 9.67
C SER A 359 -10.82 -7.23 9.44
N MET A 360 -11.36 -6.39 8.54
CA MET A 360 -12.76 -6.42 8.11
C MET A 360 -12.97 -7.20 6.80
N THR A 361 -11.91 -7.63 6.12
CA THR A 361 -12.02 -8.45 4.91
C THR A 361 -11.94 -9.93 5.22
N ILE A 362 -11.25 -10.34 6.29
CA ILE A 362 -11.19 -11.76 6.69
C ILE A 362 -12.54 -12.20 7.28
N PRO A 363 -13.14 -13.30 6.78
CA PRO A 363 -14.43 -13.78 7.28
C PRO A 363 -14.34 -14.27 8.72
N ASP A 364 -15.35 -14.00 9.53
CA ASP A 364 -15.39 -14.37 10.96
C ASP A 364 -15.12 -15.87 11.17
N ALA A 365 -15.75 -16.74 10.37
CA ALA A 365 -15.56 -18.18 10.48
C ALA A 365 -14.09 -18.60 10.23
N ALA A 366 -13.44 -17.97 9.25
CA ALA A 366 -12.04 -18.24 8.95
C ALA A 366 -11.11 -17.64 10.01
N ALA A 367 -11.40 -16.43 10.50
CA ALA A 367 -10.68 -15.81 11.60
C ALA A 367 -10.75 -16.64 12.88
N GLN A 368 -11.90 -17.25 13.18
CA GLN A 368 -12.13 -18.14 14.33
C GLN A 368 -11.45 -19.51 14.17
N ALA A 369 -11.38 -20.04 12.94
CA ALA A 369 -10.73 -21.31 12.66
C ALA A 369 -9.19 -21.23 12.78
N ARG A 370 -8.60 -20.02 12.79
CA ARG A 370 -7.15 -19.86 12.96
C ARG A 370 -6.73 -20.25 14.37
N PRO A 371 -5.74 -21.16 14.54
CA PRO A 371 -5.26 -21.59 15.85
C PRO A 371 -4.81 -20.42 16.71
N MET A 372 -5.10 -20.42 18.00
CA MET A 372 -4.56 -19.41 18.92
C MET A 372 -3.06 -19.60 19.13
N PRO A 373 -2.29 -18.52 19.36
CA PRO A 373 -0.86 -18.62 19.61
C PRO A 373 -0.57 -19.35 20.92
N TYR A 374 0.58 -20.02 21.01
CA TYR A 374 1.00 -20.75 22.21
C TYR A 374 1.60 -19.83 23.29
N THR A 375 2.05 -18.65 22.90
CA THR A 375 2.62 -17.61 23.77
C THR A 375 1.89 -16.30 23.55
N ASP A 376 1.92 -15.40 24.53
CA ASP A 376 1.26 -14.10 24.44
C ASP A 376 2.22 -12.97 24.89
N PRO A 377 2.67 -12.10 23.97
CA PRO A 377 2.50 -12.19 22.52
C PRO A 377 3.39 -13.26 21.88
N GLU A 378 2.90 -13.88 20.82
CA GLU A 378 3.71 -14.68 19.89
C GLU A 378 4.32 -13.77 18.82
N LEU A 379 5.64 -13.87 18.64
CA LEU A 379 6.41 -13.16 17.63
C LEU A 379 7.03 -14.14 16.65
N SER A 380 6.76 -13.95 15.36
CA SER A 380 7.23 -14.84 14.30
C SER A 380 7.87 -14.06 13.17
N TRP A 381 9.12 -14.40 12.85
CA TRP A 381 9.86 -13.82 11.75
C TRP A 381 9.63 -14.62 10.47
N TYR A 382 9.31 -13.93 9.38
CA TYR A 382 9.13 -14.49 8.05
C TYR A 382 10.26 -14.02 7.12
N PRO A 383 10.48 -14.71 5.99
CA PRO A 383 11.50 -14.33 5.01
C PRO A 383 11.36 -12.89 4.53
N ASP A 384 12.48 -12.27 4.19
CA ASP A 384 12.51 -10.91 3.69
C ASP A 384 11.81 -10.79 2.33
N GLU A 385 10.99 -9.74 2.17
CA GLU A 385 10.23 -9.46 0.95
C GLU A 385 10.64 -8.12 0.35
N GLU A 386 10.53 -8.00 -0.98
CA GLU A 386 10.70 -6.71 -1.64
C GLU A 386 9.43 -5.88 -1.50
N VAL A 387 9.45 -4.93 -0.57
CA VAL A 387 8.35 -3.99 -0.35
C VAL A 387 8.94 -2.58 -0.41
N PRO A 388 8.54 -1.73 -1.38
CA PRO A 388 9.16 -0.43 -1.61
C PRO A 388 8.69 0.64 -0.61
N VAL A 389 8.87 0.36 0.69
CA VAL A 389 8.42 1.17 1.83
C VAL A 389 9.50 1.15 2.93
N ARG A 390 9.37 2.00 3.96
CA ARG A 390 10.21 1.92 5.16
C ARG A 390 9.55 1.15 6.29
N VAL A 391 8.25 1.32 6.42
CA VAL A 391 7.43 0.59 7.38
C VAL A 391 6.06 0.34 6.79
N MET A 392 5.57 -0.89 6.93
CA MET A 392 4.20 -1.25 6.61
C MET A 392 3.57 -2.03 7.76
N LEU A 393 2.42 -1.57 8.22
CA LEU A 393 1.58 -2.29 9.18
C LEU A 393 0.42 -2.95 8.43
N ASN A 394 0.34 -4.28 8.48
CA ASN A 394 -0.88 -5.00 8.13
C ASN A 394 -1.65 -5.35 9.40
N ILE A 395 -2.96 -5.07 9.41
CA ILE A 395 -3.87 -5.46 10.49
C ILE A 395 -4.72 -6.62 9.96
N TRP A 396 -4.55 -7.81 10.53
CA TRP A 396 -5.23 -9.02 10.10
C TRP A 396 -6.43 -9.37 10.98
N ARG A 397 -6.33 -9.12 12.29
CA ARG A 397 -7.41 -9.44 13.25
C ARG A 397 -7.36 -8.49 14.42
N VAL A 398 -8.54 -8.08 14.89
CA VAL A 398 -8.72 -7.17 16.04
C VAL A 398 -9.67 -7.72 17.11
N ARG A 399 -10.42 -8.79 16.79
CA ARG A 399 -11.35 -9.47 17.70
C ARG A 399 -10.76 -10.79 18.15
N ASP A 400 -10.95 -11.13 19.43
CA ASP A 400 -10.46 -12.33 20.13
C ASP A 400 -8.93 -12.50 20.19
N CYS A 401 -8.21 -11.89 19.25
CA CYS A 401 -6.76 -11.78 19.21
C CYS A 401 -6.38 -10.64 18.27
N VAL A 402 -5.47 -9.78 18.72
CA VAL A 402 -4.79 -8.81 17.85
C VAL A 402 -3.77 -9.57 17.03
N GLU A 403 -3.88 -9.50 15.70
CA GLU A 403 -2.91 -10.10 14.77
C GLU A 403 -2.46 -9.06 13.75
N LEU A 404 -1.17 -8.78 13.76
CA LEU A 404 -0.51 -7.75 12.96
C LEU A 404 0.69 -8.35 12.24
N SER A 405 1.09 -7.77 11.11
CA SER A 405 2.44 -7.94 10.57
C SER A 405 3.09 -6.60 10.26
N LEU A 406 4.38 -6.52 10.56
CA LEU A 406 5.23 -5.37 10.31
C LEU A 406 6.27 -5.74 9.25
N HIS A 407 6.30 -4.99 8.15
CA HIS A 407 7.46 -4.98 7.27
C HIS A 407 8.29 -3.76 7.64
N THR A 408 9.57 -3.96 7.98
CA THR A 408 10.42 -2.89 8.51
C THR A 408 11.76 -2.83 7.78
N CYS A 409 12.14 -1.64 7.31
CA CYS A 409 13.41 -1.41 6.65
C CYS A 409 14.55 -1.28 7.66
N PRO A 410 15.63 -2.06 7.54
CA PRO A 410 16.75 -2.05 8.50
C PRO A 410 17.53 -0.73 8.57
N GLN A 411 17.37 0.16 7.59
CA GLN A 411 17.92 1.52 7.66
C GLN A 411 17.22 2.39 8.71
N VAL A 412 15.98 2.04 9.11
CA VAL A 412 15.16 2.80 10.06
C VAL A 412 14.84 1.97 11.31
N PHE A 413 14.62 0.66 11.15
CA PHE A 413 14.31 -0.25 12.24
C PHE A 413 15.18 -1.49 12.07
N ASP A 414 16.26 -1.58 12.86
CA ASP A 414 16.96 -2.85 12.98
C ASP A 414 16.05 -3.92 13.61
N ARG A 415 16.52 -5.16 13.68
CA ARG A 415 15.70 -6.26 14.19
C ARG A 415 15.18 -6.02 15.62
N ALA A 416 15.99 -5.40 16.48
CA ALA A 416 15.60 -5.08 17.84
C ALA A 416 14.57 -3.95 17.88
N ASP A 417 14.74 -2.93 17.04
CA ASP A 417 13.77 -1.84 16.87
C ASP A 417 12.43 -2.34 16.32
N SER A 418 12.43 -3.31 15.40
CA SER A 418 11.20 -3.93 14.91
C SER A 418 10.43 -4.65 16.02
N GLU A 419 11.13 -5.37 16.90
CA GLU A 419 10.51 -6.00 18.07
C GLU A 419 10.06 -4.98 19.11
N ARG A 420 10.79 -3.87 19.29
CA ARG A 420 10.36 -2.74 20.15
C ARG A 420 9.11 -2.06 19.59
N LEU A 421 9.05 -1.81 18.28
CA LEU A 421 7.86 -1.29 17.61
C LEU A 421 6.66 -2.24 17.80
N ALA A 422 6.87 -3.54 17.59
CA ALA A 422 5.87 -4.58 17.77
C ALA A 422 5.30 -4.62 19.21
N ARG A 423 6.19 -4.68 20.20
CA ARG A 423 5.79 -4.72 21.62
C ARG A 423 5.21 -3.39 22.06
N GLY A 424 5.77 -2.27 21.61
CA GLY A 424 5.28 -0.93 21.87
C GLY A 424 3.84 -0.72 21.39
N LEU A 425 3.46 -1.28 20.23
CA LEU A 425 2.06 -1.30 19.78
C LEU A 425 1.14 -1.95 20.83
N LEU A 426 1.50 -3.12 21.36
CA LEU A 426 0.70 -3.84 22.36
C LEU A 426 0.69 -3.12 23.71
N THR A 427 1.85 -2.65 24.19
CA THR A 427 1.97 -1.89 25.44
C THR A 427 1.11 -0.62 25.40
N LEU A 428 1.09 0.09 24.27
CA LEU A 428 0.26 1.28 24.13
C LEU A 428 -1.23 0.95 24.00
N VAL A 429 -1.59 -0.20 23.43
CA VAL A 429 -2.99 -0.69 23.44
C VAL A 429 -3.45 -0.94 24.88
N GLU A 430 -2.62 -1.60 25.69
CA GLU A 430 -2.90 -1.86 27.11
C GLU A 430 -2.98 -0.56 27.91
N ALA A 431 -2.00 0.32 27.78
CA ALA A 431 -1.99 1.60 28.48
C ALA A 431 -3.19 2.49 28.07
N ALA A 432 -3.54 2.50 26.79
CA ALA A 432 -4.71 3.22 26.30
C ALA A 432 -6.04 2.59 26.75
N ALA A 433 -6.07 1.36 27.25
CA ALA A 433 -7.28 0.82 27.86
C ALA A 433 -7.56 1.50 29.21
N ASP A 434 -6.51 1.81 29.97
CA ASP A 434 -6.60 2.35 31.34
C ASP A 434 -6.76 3.87 31.39
N GLY A 435 -6.18 4.61 30.43
CA GLY A 435 -6.30 6.06 30.39
C GLY A 435 -5.47 6.75 29.31
N PRO A 436 -5.43 8.10 29.30
CA PRO A 436 -4.57 8.85 28.41
C PRO A 436 -3.09 8.54 28.66
N VAL A 437 -2.32 8.38 27.59
CA VAL A 437 -0.88 8.07 27.64
C VAL A 437 -0.08 9.30 27.19
N PRO A 438 0.73 9.93 28.06
CA PRO A 438 1.61 11.04 27.67
C PRO A 438 2.63 10.62 26.60
N LEU A 439 2.86 11.49 25.61
CA LEU A 439 3.76 11.15 24.48
C LEU A 439 5.24 11.44 24.75
N ASP A 440 5.57 12.22 25.78
CA ASP A 440 6.95 12.54 26.16
C ASP A 440 7.71 11.34 26.76
N GLY A 441 6.99 10.36 27.32
CA GLY A 441 7.54 9.12 27.87
C GLY A 441 7.60 7.92 26.91
N LEU A 442 7.39 8.10 25.60
CA LEU A 442 7.31 6.97 24.65
C LEU A 442 8.57 6.10 24.61
N THR A 443 9.77 6.69 24.69
CA THR A 443 11.03 5.93 24.73
C THR A 443 11.10 5.03 25.96
N ASP A 444 10.75 5.55 27.13
CA ASP A 444 10.81 4.80 28.38
C ASP A 444 9.76 3.68 28.41
N LEU A 445 8.59 3.94 27.83
CA LEU A 445 7.48 2.98 27.81
C LEU A 445 7.70 1.84 26.81
N THR A 446 8.30 2.13 25.65
CA THR A 446 8.37 1.17 24.53
C THR A 446 9.79 0.70 24.21
N GLY A 447 10.79 1.40 24.73
CA GLY A 447 12.19 1.22 24.38
C GLY A 447 12.55 1.72 22.98
N LEU A 448 11.60 2.17 22.15
CA LEU A 448 11.86 2.65 20.80
C LEU A 448 12.43 4.07 20.86
N ALA A 449 13.64 4.25 20.37
CA ALA A 449 14.30 5.56 20.39
C ALA A 449 13.99 6.39 19.12
N PRO A 450 13.98 7.73 19.20
CA PRO A 450 13.87 8.58 18.02
C PRO A 450 15.11 8.44 17.11
N GLY A 451 14.91 8.65 15.82
CA GLY A 451 15.97 8.70 14.82
C GLY A 451 16.89 9.90 15.02
N VAL A 452 18.15 9.76 14.58
CA VAL A 452 19.21 10.75 14.81
C VAL A 452 19.60 11.41 13.50
N ARG A 453 19.82 12.72 13.55
CA ARG A 453 20.25 13.56 12.42
C ARG A 453 21.64 14.12 12.72
N ASP A 454 22.65 13.33 12.44
CA ASP A 454 24.05 13.72 12.61
C ASP A 454 24.53 14.54 11.39
N GLY A 455 25.27 15.61 11.64
CA GLY A 455 25.82 16.47 10.58
C GLY A 455 24.94 17.68 10.25
N GLU A 456 24.83 18.01 8.97
CA GLU A 456 24.22 19.26 8.51
C GLU A 456 22.78 19.05 8.05
N TRP A 457 21.84 19.04 9.00
CA TRP A 457 20.42 18.88 8.71
C TRP A 457 19.64 20.19 8.86
N ALA A 458 18.68 20.40 7.97
CA ALA A 458 17.76 21.53 8.04
C ALA A 458 16.33 21.11 7.70
N SER A 459 15.34 21.78 8.31
CA SER A 459 13.95 21.67 7.91
C SER A 459 13.66 22.69 6.79
N VAL A 460 13.40 22.20 5.59
CA VAL A 460 13.13 22.98 4.38
C VAL A 460 11.73 22.65 3.90
N ASP A 461 10.87 23.67 3.84
CA ASP A 461 9.46 23.53 3.41
C ASP A 461 8.68 22.43 4.18
N GLY A 462 9.07 22.13 5.43
CA GLY A 462 8.45 21.06 6.23
C GLY A 462 8.97 19.65 5.95
N SER A 463 10.10 19.49 5.24
CA SER A 463 10.86 18.24 5.13
C SER A 463 12.24 18.40 5.78
N TRP A 464 12.70 17.39 6.51
CA TRP A 464 14.09 17.33 6.97
C TRP A 464 15.01 16.90 5.83
N ILE A 465 16.08 17.68 5.60
CA ILE A 465 17.00 17.53 4.48
C ILE A 465 18.44 17.51 4.99
N ASP A 466 19.24 16.58 4.46
CA ASP A 466 20.68 16.51 4.65
C ASP A 466 21.37 17.41 3.61
N LEU A 467 22.00 18.50 4.09
CA LEU A 467 22.64 19.49 3.24
C LEU A 467 23.91 18.95 2.57
N ALA A 468 24.57 17.95 3.14
CA ALA A 468 25.67 17.25 2.49
C ALA A 468 25.15 16.42 1.31
N ALA A 469 24.06 15.67 1.51
CA ALA A 469 23.42 14.91 0.45
C ALA A 469 22.90 15.82 -0.69
N VAL A 470 22.43 17.03 -0.39
CA VAL A 470 22.05 18.03 -1.41
C VAL A 470 23.27 18.45 -2.24
N ARG A 471 24.42 18.72 -1.62
CA ARG A 471 25.65 19.09 -2.36
C ARG A 471 26.13 17.96 -3.25
N GLU A 472 26.12 16.73 -2.76
CA GLU A 472 26.44 15.55 -3.56
C GLU A 472 25.50 15.39 -4.76
N LEU A 473 24.19 15.56 -4.52
CA LEU A 473 23.17 15.52 -5.57
C LEU A 473 23.43 16.59 -6.63
N LEU A 474 23.74 17.83 -6.22
CA LEU A 474 24.04 18.93 -7.14
C LEU A 474 25.28 18.64 -7.99
N THR A 475 26.37 18.17 -7.39
CA THR A 475 27.59 17.79 -8.12
C THR A 475 27.32 16.60 -9.05
N HIS A 476 26.52 15.61 -8.63
CA HIS A 476 26.15 14.48 -9.47
C HIS A 476 25.32 14.91 -10.69
N ALA A 477 24.31 15.76 -10.49
CA ALA A 477 23.41 16.21 -11.54
C ALA A 477 24.05 17.18 -12.53
N LEU A 478 24.94 18.05 -12.04
CA LEU A 478 25.48 19.19 -12.80
C LEU A 478 26.92 18.98 -13.29
N GLY A 479 27.61 17.95 -12.79
CA GLY A 479 28.96 17.55 -13.20
C GLY A 479 30.00 17.72 -12.10
N ALA A 480 31.07 16.91 -12.18
CA ALA A 480 32.10 16.79 -11.14
C ALA A 480 32.88 18.09 -10.88
N ASP A 481 32.90 19.03 -11.83
CA ASP A 481 33.58 20.33 -11.68
C ASP A 481 32.72 21.35 -10.92
N THR A 482 31.42 21.11 -10.77
CA THR A 482 30.54 21.98 -9.98
C THR A 482 30.93 21.91 -8.49
N ARG A 483 31.14 23.08 -7.88
CA ARG A 483 31.42 23.26 -6.44
C ARG A 483 30.23 23.94 -5.76
N PRO A 484 29.13 23.21 -5.48
CA PRO A 484 27.93 23.81 -4.94
C PRO A 484 28.14 24.22 -3.48
N THR A 485 27.64 25.40 -3.11
CA THR A 485 27.36 25.74 -1.72
C THR A 485 25.86 25.88 -1.54
N VAL A 486 25.35 25.53 -0.37
CA VAL A 486 23.92 25.59 -0.06
C VAL A 486 23.67 26.34 1.22
N THR A 487 22.63 27.16 1.23
CA THR A 487 22.16 27.87 2.43
C THR A 487 20.67 27.65 2.60
N VAL A 488 20.21 27.67 3.86
CA VAL A 488 18.79 27.64 4.19
C VAL A 488 18.43 28.93 4.90
N GLU A 489 17.55 29.71 4.28
CA GLU A 489 17.04 30.97 4.81
C GLU A 489 15.52 30.93 4.84
N GLN A 490 14.91 31.23 5.98
CA GLN A 490 13.45 31.21 6.16
C GLN A 490 12.77 29.90 5.68
N GLY A 491 13.46 28.76 5.86
CA GLY A 491 12.96 27.45 5.44
C GLY A 491 12.99 27.21 3.92
N ARG A 492 13.77 28.00 3.17
CA ARG A 492 14.01 27.86 1.73
C ARG A 492 15.48 27.54 1.46
N LEU A 493 15.71 26.58 0.58
CA LEU A 493 17.03 26.10 0.17
C LEU A 493 17.50 26.85 -1.08
N THR A 494 18.66 27.47 -0.98
CA THR A 494 19.33 28.16 -2.08
C THR A 494 20.65 27.47 -2.39
N ALA A 495 20.90 27.14 -3.67
CA ALA A 495 22.21 26.69 -4.13
C ALA A 495 22.95 27.82 -4.83
N ARG A 496 24.22 28.03 -4.48
CA ARG A 496 25.14 28.88 -5.24
C ARG A 496 26.06 27.99 -6.05
N LEU A 497 26.11 28.24 -7.36
CA LEU A 497 26.79 27.45 -8.37
C LEU A 497 27.75 28.34 -9.15
N ASP A 498 28.93 27.80 -9.42
CA ASP A 498 29.84 28.32 -10.44
C ASP A 498 29.62 27.47 -11.70
N SER A 499 29.16 28.09 -12.79
CA SER A 499 28.77 27.41 -14.02
C SER A 499 29.98 27.11 -14.91
N GLY A 500 31.14 27.73 -14.64
CA GLY A 500 32.32 27.65 -15.49
C GLY A 500 32.01 28.10 -16.93
N GLU A 501 32.27 27.24 -17.91
CA GLU A 501 31.94 27.50 -19.33
C GLU A 501 30.52 27.04 -19.73
N ARG A 502 29.74 26.46 -18.80
CA ARG A 502 28.46 25.82 -19.09
C ARG A 502 27.32 26.82 -18.96
N ALA A 503 26.54 27.03 -20.03
CA ALA A 503 25.33 27.85 -19.96
C ALA A 503 24.25 27.18 -19.09
N LEU A 504 24.18 27.53 -17.80
CA LEU A 504 23.22 26.98 -16.84
C LEU A 504 22.15 28.02 -16.48
N THR A 505 20.88 27.63 -16.56
CA THR A 505 19.75 28.44 -16.04
C THR A 505 19.22 27.84 -14.75
N PRO A 506 18.57 28.63 -13.86
CA PRO A 506 17.94 28.09 -12.65
C PRO A 506 16.97 26.95 -12.93
N ALA A 507 16.10 27.10 -13.93
CA ALA A 507 15.13 26.08 -14.33
C ALA A 507 15.82 24.83 -14.89
N GLY A 508 16.86 25.00 -15.73
CA GLY A 508 17.64 23.87 -16.26
C GLY A 508 18.38 23.10 -15.17
N ALA A 509 18.99 23.81 -14.21
CA ALA A 509 19.63 23.21 -13.05
C ALA A 509 18.62 22.44 -12.19
N HIS A 510 17.46 23.04 -11.93
CA HIS A 510 16.41 22.42 -11.15
C HIS A 510 15.90 21.12 -11.77
N LEU A 511 15.62 21.12 -13.08
CA LEU A 511 15.20 19.92 -13.81
C LEU A 511 16.27 18.82 -13.78
N ALA A 512 17.54 19.17 -13.98
CA ALA A 512 18.64 18.21 -13.92
C ALA A 512 18.77 17.56 -12.53
N VAL A 513 18.66 18.38 -11.47
CA VAL A 513 18.73 17.91 -10.08
C VAL A 513 17.53 17.04 -9.72
N LEU A 514 16.32 17.42 -10.15
CA LEU A 514 15.10 16.64 -9.91
C LEU A 514 15.13 15.27 -10.62
N ALA A 515 15.73 15.21 -11.82
CA ALA A 515 15.94 13.96 -12.54
C ALA A 515 16.94 13.03 -11.84
N ALA A 516 17.95 13.60 -11.16
CA ALA A 516 18.94 12.89 -10.39
C ALA A 516 18.50 12.56 -8.94
N LEU A 517 17.31 13.01 -8.53
CA LEU A 517 16.80 12.85 -7.17
C LEU A 517 16.35 11.41 -6.87
N SER A 518 16.13 10.58 -7.91
CA SER A 518 15.74 9.18 -7.72
C SER A 518 16.74 8.50 -6.77
N GLU A 519 16.21 7.84 -5.74
CA GLU A 519 16.96 7.13 -4.69
C GLU A 519 17.58 7.98 -3.56
N ARG A 520 17.53 9.32 -3.64
CA ARG A 520 18.10 10.23 -2.62
C ARG A 520 17.02 10.92 -1.78
N GLN A 521 16.33 10.13 -0.95
CA GLN A 521 15.13 10.57 -0.20
C GLN A 521 15.40 11.63 0.89
N THR A 522 16.66 11.80 1.32
CA THR A 522 17.08 12.82 2.30
C THR A 522 17.56 14.12 1.65
N ALA A 523 17.64 14.17 0.32
CA ALA A 523 18.05 15.34 -0.43
C ALA A 523 16.85 16.06 -1.06
N MET A 524 17.09 17.28 -1.57
CA MET A 524 16.10 18.14 -2.19
C MET A 524 16.76 18.98 -3.28
N ALA A 525 16.08 19.13 -4.42
CA ALA A 525 16.42 20.15 -5.40
C ALA A 525 16.15 21.54 -4.81
N PRO A 526 17.16 22.44 -4.79
CA PRO A 526 16.99 23.80 -4.29
C PRO A 526 15.80 24.52 -4.92
N GLN A 527 15.11 25.35 -4.13
CA GLN A 527 14.08 26.23 -4.66
C GLN A 527 14.70 27.40 -5.43
N TYR A 528 15.82 27.93 -4.93
CA TYR A 528 16.52 29.07 -5.52
C TYR A 528 17.94 28.71 -5.95
N TYR A 529 18.39 29.37 -7.02
CA TYR A 529 19.72 29.21 -7.57
C TYR A 529 20.38 30.57 -7.75
N VAL A 530 21.65 30.66 -7.36
CA VAL A 530 22.56 31.77 -7.64
C VAL A 530 23.66 31.22 -8.55
N ILE A 531 23.66 31.60 -9.81
CA ILE A 531 24.61 31.11 -10.82
C ILE A 531 25.56 32.26 -11.16
N ASP A 532 26.88 32.03 -11.06
CA ASP A 532 27.93 33.00 -11.40
C ASP A 532 27.81 34.37 -10.72
N GLY A 533 27.35 34.37 -9.47
CA GLY A 533 27.17 35.59 -8.67
C GLY A 533 25.94 36.41 -9.03
N ALA A 534 25.03 35.89 -9.86
CA ALA A 534 23.75 36.51 -10.17
C ALA A 534 22.83 36.64 -8.92
N VAL A 535 21.75 37.40 -9.07
CA VAL A 535 20.70 37.48 -8.05
C VAL A 535 20.01 36.11 -7.92
N PRO A 536 19.63 35.68 -6.70
CA PRO A 536 18.87 34.44 -6.51
C PRO A 536 17.60 34.42 -7.38
N ALA A 537 17.41 33.34 -8.12
CA ALA A 537 16.24 33.14 -8.98
C ALA A 537 15.61 31.76 -8.71
N GLU A 538 14.27 31.70 -8.76
CA GLU A 538 13.54 30.46 -8.54
C GLU A 538 13.72 29.50 -9.72
N GLY A 539 14.04 28.23 -9.43
CA GLY A 539 14.19 27.18 -10.44
C GLY A 539 12.95 26.30 -10.62
N SER A 540 12.10 26.20 -9.59
CA SER A 540 10.94 25.29 -9.55
C SER A 540 9.65 25.85 -10.18
N GLY A 541 9.62 27.13 -10.54
CA GLY A 541 8.44 27.78 -11.12
C GLY A 541 7.21 27.81 -10.19
N ARG A 542 7.43 27.77 -8.86
CA ARG A 542 6.35 27.69 -7.85
C ARG A 542 5.49 28.94 -7.83
N ASP A 543 6.06 30.08 -8.20
CA ASP A 543 5.36 31.36 -8.28
C ASP A 543 4.42 31.49 -9.50
N GLY A 544 4.43 30.50 -10.42
CA GLY A 544 3.58 30.46 -11.63
C GLY A 544 2.13 30.03 -11.42
N GLY A 545 1.76 29.54 -10.23
CA GLY A 545 0.36 29.45 -9.77
C GLY A 545 -0.54 28.31 -10.30
N VAL A 546 -0.11 27.47 -11.25
CA VAL A 546 -0.93 26.34 -11.76
C VAL A 546 -0.06 25.09 -11.99
N THR A 547 -0.52 23.93 -11.51
CA THR A 547 0.08 22.60 -11.78
C THR A 547 -0.48 22.01 -13.08
N ASP A 548 0.34 21.33 -13.88
CA ASP A 548 -0.05 20.77 -15.20
C ASP A 548 -1.24 19.79 -15.11
N TRP A 549 -1.33 18.99 -14.06
CA TRP A 549 -2.42 18.02 -13.89
C TRP A 549 -3.81 18.69 -13.89
N GLN A 550 -3.92 19.94 -13.42
CA GLN A 550 -5.19 20.68 -13.42
C GLN A 550 -5.59 21.11 -14.84
N ALA A 551 -4.60 21.42 -15.70
CA ALA A 551 -4.86 21.75 -17.09
C ALA A 551 -5.42 20.54 -17.88
N ARG A 552 -5.09 19.32 -17.44
CA ARG A 552 -5.60 18.06 -18.03
C ARG A 552 -7.01 17.68 -17.58
N LEU A 553 -7.64 18.45 -16.70
CA LEU A 553 -9.05 18.28 -16.34
C LEU A 553 -10.02 18.93 -17.34
N ALA A 554 -9.51 19.84 -18.18
CA ALA A 554 -10.25 20.50 -19.25
C ALA A 554 -10.36 19.58 -20.48
#